data_AF-A0A1Y4F779-F1
#
_entry.id   AF-A0A1Y4F779-F1
#
_cell.length_a   1.000
_cell.length_b   1.000
_cell.length_c   1.000
_cell.angle_alpha   90.00
_cell.angle_beta   90.00
_cell.angle_gamma   90.00
#
_symmetry.space_group_name_H-M   'P 1'
#
loop_
_entity.id
_entity.type
_entity.pdbx_description
1 polymer ?
#
loop_
_entity_poly.entity_id
_entity_poly.type
_entity_poly.pdbx_seq_one_letter_code
_entity_poly.pdbx_strand_id
1 'polypeptide(L)' 'MKEEHFCKPLTPDFRDELIGAIDNNIRALETFERNVFVNVQIYALQSQRKLINALPDGYPMPMTRMVD' A
#
# COMPACT_ATOMS: atom_id res chain seq x y z
N MET A 1 -11.69 -24.61 1.68
CA MET A 1 -10.99 -23.33 1.87
C MET A 1 -10.40 -23.24 3.28
N LYS A 2 -9.08 -23.35 3.39
CA LYS A 2 -8.30 -23.09 4.60
C LYS A 2 -7.52 -21.79 4.44
N GLU A 3 -7.31 -21.09 5.56
CA GLU A 3 -6.46 -19.90 5.62
C GLU A 3 -5.00 -20.31 5.88
N GLU A 4 -4.07 -19.83 5.05
CA GLU A 4 -2.63 -20.04 5.24
C GLU A 4 -1.94 -18.69 5.47
N HIS A 5 -1.12 -18.63 6.53
CA HIS A 5 -0.30 -17.46 6.86
C HIS A 5 1.14 -17.65 6.38
N PHE A 6 1.69 -16.62 5.74
CA PHE A 6 3.09 -16.61 5.28
C PHE A 6 3.67 -15.20 5.38
N CYS A 7 4.98 -15.07 5.18
CA CYS A 7 5.64 -13.76 5.10
C CYS A 7 6.25 -13.57 3.71
N LYS A 8 5.97 -12.42 3.08
CA LYS A 8 6.63 -11.99 1.84
C LYS A 8 7.65 -10.88 2.19
N PRO A 9 8.92 -10.99 1.81
CA PRO A 9 9.89 -9.90 2.03
C PRO A 9 9.53 -8.69 1.18
N LEU A 10 9.67 -7.49 1.74
CA LEU A 10 9.57 -6.23 1.00
C LEU A 10 10.82 -6.04 0.12
N THR A 11 10.79 -6.60 -1.08
CA THR A 11 11.82 -6.37 -2.10
C THR A 11 11.64 -4.98 -2.75
N PRO A 12 12.67 -4.44 -3.44
CA PRO A 12 12.52 -3.21 -4.22
C PRO A 12 11.35 -3.26 -5.21
N ASP A 13 11.24 -4.33 -5.99
CA ASP A 13 10.14 -4.50 -6.95
C ASP A 13 8.77 -4.53 -6.25
N PHE A 14 8.66 -5.25 -5.12
CA PHE A 14 7.39 -5.30 -4.38
C PHE A 14 7.07 -3.95 -3.73
N ARG A 15 8.07 -3.20 -3.29
CA ARG A 15 7.90 -1.82 -2.80
C ARG A 15 7.36 -0.93 -3.92
N ASP A 16 7.95 -0.99 -5.10
CA ASP A 16 7.54 -0.19 -6.25
C ASP A 16 6.11 -0.52 -6.70
N GLU A 17 5.71 -1.80 -6.66
CA GLU A 17 4.32 -2.22 -6.88
C GLU A 17 3.36 -1.56 -5.88
N LEU A 18 3.69 -1.59 -4.58
CA LEU A 18 2.86 -0.98 -3.52
C LEU A 18 2.79 0.54 -3.66
N ILE A 19 3.91 1.20 -3.93
CA ILE A 19 3.95 2.66 -4.14
C ILE A 19 3.17 3.04 -5.40
N GLY A 20 3.30 2.28 -6.50
CA GLY A 20 2.55 2.52 -7.72
C GLY A 20 1.04 2.44 -7.52
N ALA A 21 0.56 1.48 -6.72
CA ALA A 21 -0.85 1.39 -6.35
C ALA A 21 -1.32 2.60 -5.54
N ILE A 22 -0.51 3.08 -4.58
CA ILE A 22 -0.81 4.30 -3.81
C ILE A 22 -0.87 5.53 -4.71
N ASP A 23 0.11 5.70 -5.59
CA ASP A 23 0.17 6.85 -6.50
C ASP A 23 -1.02 6.87 -7.46
N ASN A 24 -1.49 5.70 -7.92
CA ASN A 24 -2.71 5.58 -8.72
C ASN A 24 -3.97 5.98 -7.94
N ASN A 25 -4.08 5.59 -6.67
CA ASN A 25 -5.19 6.00 -5.81
C ASN A 25 -5.20 7.52 -5.55
N ILE A 26 -4.02 8.11 -5.33
CA ILE A 26 -3.89 9.57 -5.19
C ILE A 26 -4.36 10.25 -6.48
N ARG A 27 -3.85 9.84 -7.64
CA ARG A 27 -4.27 10.41 -8.95
C ARG A 27 -5.78 10.32 -9.17
N ALA A 28 -6.39 9.19 -8.80
CA ALA A 28 -7.85 9.06 -8.88
C ALA A 28 -8.54 10.06 -7.95
N LEU A 29 -8.12 10.20 -6.69
CA LEU A 29 -8.69 11.17 -5.74
C LEU A 29 -8.53 12.62 -6.20
N GLU A 30 -7.47 12.94 -6.94
CA GLU A 30 -7.25 14.28 -7.50
C GLU A 30 -8.25 14.66 -8.60
N THR A 31 -8.99 13.70 -9.18
CA THR A 31 -10.08 14.00 -10.13
C THR A 31 -11.40 14.36 -9.46
N PHE A 32 -11.54 14.17 -8.15
CA PHE A 32 -12.75 14.50 -7.40
C PHE A 32 -12.74 15.97 -6.96
N GLU A 33 -13.93 16.54 -6.78
CA GLU A 33 -14.06 17.85 -6.14
C GLU A 33 -13.45 17.82 -4.73
N ARG A 34 -12.68 18.86 -4.39
CA ARG A 34 -11.99 18.93 -3.11
C ARG A 34 -12.96 19.11 -1.96
N ASN A 35 -12.94 18.16 -1.05
CA ASN A 35 -13.66 18.21 0.21
C ASN A 35 -12.83 17.55 1.33
N VAL A 36 -13.34 17.61 2.56
CA VAL A 36 -12.66 17.07 3.74
C VAL A 36 -12.30 15.60 3.57
N PHE A 37 -13.22 14.78 3.04
CA PHE A 37 -12.97 13.36 2.80
C PHE A 37 -11.82 13.14 1.80
N VAL A 38 -11.87 13.79 0.63
CA VAL A 38 -10.83 13.65 -0.41
C VAL A 38 -9.45 14.08 0.12
N ASN A 39 -9.39 15.19 0.86
CA ASN A 39 -8.13 15.69 1.41
C ASN A 39 -7.54 14.76 2.48
N VAL A 40 -8.38 14.22 3.38
CA VAL A 40 -7.93 13.26 4.39
C VAL A 40 -7.42 11.98 3.74
N GLN A 41 -8.08 11.48 2.68
CA GLN A 41 -7.64 10.28 1.99
C GLN A 41 -6.28 10.46 1.31
N ILE A 42 -6.08 11.59 0.62
CA ILE A 42 -4.78 11.89 0.02
C ILE A 42 -3.69 11.99 1.08
N TYR A 43 -3.95 12.66 2.21
CA TYR A 43 -2.98 12.76 3.31
C TYR A 43 -2.63 11.39 3.91
N ALA A 44 -3.62 10.52 4.10
CA ALA A 44 -3.41 9.17 4.60
C ALA A 44 -2.55 8.33 3.63
N LEU A 45 -2.86 8.37 2.33
CA LEU A 45 -2.09 7.67 1.29
C LEU A 45 -0.65 8.18 1.19
N GLN A 46 -0.44 9.50 1.26
CA GLN A 46 0.91 10.08 1.31
C GLN A 46 1.69 9.63 2.55
N SER A 47 1.02 9.50 3.69
CA SER A 47 1.63 9.00 4.93
C SER A 47 1.99 7.53 4.81
N GLN A 48 1.11 6.71 4.22
CA GLN A 48 1.38 5.30 3.93
C GLN A 48 2.56 5.12 2.98
N ARG A 49 2.65 5.92 1.90
CA ARG A 49 3.78 5.93 0.97
C ARG A 49 5.11 6.21 1.68
N LYS A 50 5.12 7.18 2.61
CA LYS A 50 6.32 7.48 3.42
C LYS A 50 6.70 6.32 4.34
N LEU A 51 5.72 5.69 4.99
CA LEU A 51 5.97 4.54 5.86
C LEU A 51 6.58 3.37 5.07
N ILE A 52 5.99 3.01 3.92
CA ILE A 52 6.51 1.93 3.08
C ILE A 52 7.93 2.23 2.61
N ASN A 53 8.24 3.48 2.21
CA ASN A 53 9.60 3.87 1.82
C ASN A 53 10.61 3.86 2.98
N ALA A 54 10.16 4.02 4.23
CA ALA A 54 11.03 4.00 5.40
C ALA A 54 11.39 2.58 5.86
N LEU A 55 10.68 1.55 5.40
CA LEU A 55 10.97 0.16 5.75
C LEU A 55 12.26 -0.31 5.05
N PRO A 56 13.10 -1.14 5.68
CA PRO A 56 14.29 -1.70 5.04
C PRO A 56 13.91 -2.73 3.97
N ASP A 57 14.80 -2.94 3.00
CA ASP A 57 14.66 -4.05 2.06
C ASP A 57 14.67 -5.38 2.82
N GLY A 58 13.80 -6.30 2.40
CA GLY A 58 13.61 -7.57 3.08
C GLY A 58 12.72 -7.51 4.33
N TYR A 59 12.13 -6.35 4.66
CA TYR A 59 11.17 -6.25 5.77
C TYR A 59 10.06 -7.31 5.64
N PRO A 60 9.80 -8.13 6.68
CA PRO A 60 8.83 -9.22 6.58
C PRO A 60 7.41 -8.66 6.59
N MET A 61 6.68 -8.85 5.48
CA MET A 61 5.27 -8.49 5.36
C MET A 61 4.41 -9.72 5.65
N PRO A 62 3.67 -9.78 6.77
CA PRO A 62 2.73 -10.86 7.06
C PRO A 62 1.59 -10.84 6.05
N MET A 63 1.27 -12.01 5.50
CA MET A 63 0.29 -12.20 4.45
C MET A 63 -0.59 -13.40 4.76
N THR A 64 -1.79 -13.38 4.20
CA THR A 64 -2.73 -14.49 4.20
C THR A 64 -3.10 -14.84 2.76
N ARG A 65 -3.24 -16.13 2.46
CA ARG A 65 -3.93 -16.60 1.25
C ARG A 65 -4.97 -17.66 1.59
N MET A 66 -6.03 -17.71 0.79
CA MET A 66 -7.00 -18.80 0.84
C MET A 66 -6.52 -19.94 -0.07
N VAL A 67 -6.57 -21.16 0.44
CA VAL A 67 -6.23 -22.39 -0.29
C VAL A 67 -7.41 -23.34 -0.25
N ASP A 68 -7.72 -24.01 -1.35
CA ASP A 68 -8.90 -24.86 -1.49
C ASP A 68 -8.94 -26.03 -0.49
#